data_AF-A0A7X2GZ43-F1
#
_entry.id   AF-A0A7X2GZ43-F1
#
_cell.length_a   1.000
_cell.length_b   1.000
_cell.length_c   1.000
_cell.angle_alpha   90.00
_cell.angle_beta   90.00
_cell.angle_gamma   90.00
#
_symmetry.space_group_name_H-M   'P 1'
#
loop_
_entity.id
_entity.type
_entity.pdbx_description
1 polymer ?
#
loop_
_entity_poly.entity_id
_entity_poly.type
_entity_poly.pdbx_seq_one_letter_code
_entity_poly.pdbx_strand_id
1 'polypeptide(L)'
;MQTTSQMMAAKKAAKRKTESERAAKQQVNTVGKDRNRIAKAQYKQLDFLYNLRKGKPCTEEEQLNDLIQNHLHYQTLVYQTDTTSLVVFEKLLRAYSVISKVYGDKDLSACVKAAQNALDCSRQPEADDYSPNQRRALLRPLLELCNWAEAYGKIIPAATLSYIARYCGSVQTILYTTAFYSRPKGLVSGLFDILSGRTTFRELAKQSDLKASEFKTEILDTAWLLYRVVECVEKNLRPPESITDLKKPLWKKFSNHDDVQRVIKWATTKWLLPFEDNTGITLIDYKKFRADCVRIEKDFALG
;
A
#
# COMPACT_ATOMS: atom_id res chain seq x y z
N MET A 1 47.80 14.67 18.79
CA MET A 1 48.34 13.34 18.44
C MET A 1 47.27 12.30 18.77
N GLN A 2 46.81 11.52 17.79
CA GLN A 2 45.89 10.40 18.07
C GLN A 2 46.66 9.23 18.68
N THR A 3 46.10 8.61 19.72
CA THR A 3 46.76 7.50 20.42
C THR A 3 46.68 6.22 19.59
N THR A 4 47.68 5.34 19.72
CA THR A 4 47.79 4.06 19.00
C THR A 4 46.56 3.17 19.16
N SER A 5 45.86 3.26 20.30
CA SER A 5 44.59 2.58 20.56
C SER A 5 43.45 3.09 19.66
N GLN A 6 43.36 4.41 19.43
CA GLN A 6 42.36 5.03 18.55
C GLN A 6 42.61 4.68 17.07
N MET A 7 43.88 4.61 16.64
CA MET A 7 44.22 4.17 15.27
C MET A 7 43.87 2.69 15.03
N MET A 8 44.06 1.83 16.02
CA MET A 8 43.73 0.40 15.92
C MET A 8 42.22 0.16 15.91
N ALA A 9 41.46 0.91 16.72
CA ALA A 9 40.00 0.88 16.69
C ALA A 9 39.46 1.38 15.34
N ALA A 10 40.02 2.47 14.79
CA ALA A 10 39.66 2.99 13.48
C ALA A 10 39.99 2.01 12.35
N LYS A 11 41.15 1.32 12.40
CA LYS A 11 41.49 0.26 11.44
C LYS A 11 40.54 -0.93 11.53
N LYS A 12 40.11 -1.33 12.73
CA LYS A 12 39.16 -2.44 12.93
C LYS A 12 37.76 -2.08 12.43
N ALA A 13 37.32 -0.84 12.64
CA ALA A 13 36.06 -0.31 12.12
C ALA A 13 36.08 -0.18 10.59
N ALA A 14 37.17 0.32 10.02
CA ALA A 14 37.37 0.41 8.57
C ALA A 14 37.36 -0.98 7.92
N LYS A 15 38.04 -1.98 8.53
CA LYS A 15 38.07 -3.36 8.05
C LYS A 15 36.67 -3.99 8.05
N ARG A 16 35.91 -3.84 9.13
CA ARG A 16 34.50 -4.29 9.23
C ARG A 16 33.60 -3.62 8.20
N LYS A 17 33.79 -2.31 7.95
CA LYS A 17 33.06 -1.57 6.92
C LYS A 17 33.38 -2.10 5.52
N THR A 18 34.65 -2.31 5.17
CA THR A 18 35.04 -2.93 3.89
C THR A 18 34.60 -4.39 3.75
N GLU A 19 34.57 -5.17 4.84
CA GLU A 19 34.04 -6.54 4.82
C GLU A 19 32.52 -6.55 4.61
N SER A 20 31.78 -5.63 5.24
CA SER A 20 30.35 -5.45 5.01
C SER A 20 30.03 -4.94 3.60
N GLU A 21 30.85 -4.04 3.05
CA GLU A 21 30.74 -3.57 1.67
C GLU A 21 31.13 -4.65 0.66
N ARG A 22 32.10 -5.51 0.97
CA ARG A 22 32.43 -6.69 0.15
C ARG A 22 31.34 -7.75 0.22
N ALA A 23 30.74 -8.00 1.39
CA ALA A 23 29.61 -8.91 1.54
C ALA A 23 28.36 -8.37 0.81
N ALA A 24 28.10 -7.07 0.90
CA ALA A 24 27.04 -6.39 0.15
C ALA A 24 27.32 -6.42 -1.36
N LYS A 25 28.57 -6.19 -1.80
CA LYS A 25 28.96 -6.32 -3.21
C LYS A 25 28.97 -7.76 -3.70
N GLN A 26 29.23 -8.76 -2.87
CA GLN A 26 29.11 -10.19 -3.23
C GLN A 26 27.65 -10.65 -3.29
N GLN A 27 26.75 -10.08 -2.48
CA GLN A 27 25.31 -10.26 -2.64
C GLN A 27 24.76 -9.57 -3.90
N VAL A 28 25.35 -8.44 -4.32
CA VAL A 28 24.96 -7.68 -5.52
C VAL A 28 25.60 -8.25 -6.80
N ASN A 29 26.85 -8.72 -6.74
CA ASN A 29 27.54 -9.46 -7.79
C ASN A 29 27.35 -10.96 -7.59
N THR A 30 26.10 -11.40 -7.50
CA THR A 30 25.81 -12.82 -7.68
C THR A 30 25.94 -13.13 -9.17
N VAL A 31 27.11 -13.69 -9.53
CA VAL A 31 27.27 -14.88 -10.38
C VAL A 31 26.16 -15.05 -11.41
N GLY A 32 26.47 -14.90 -12.70
CA GLY A 32 25.54 -15.06 -13.83
C GLY A 32 24.45 -16.09 -13.52
N LYS A 33 23.25 -15.59 -13.19
CA LYS A 33 22.13 -16.42 -12.75
C LYS A 33 21.94 -17.51 -13.79
N ASP A 34 22.03 -18.77 -13.34
CA ASP A 34 21.85 -19.96 -14.17
C ASP A 34 20.59 -19.77 -15.05
N ARG A 35 20.82 -19.58 -16.36
CA ARG A 35 19.76 -19.29 -17.34
C ARG A 35 18.67 -20.36 -17.29
N ASN A 36 19.04 -21.60 -16.97
CA ASN A 36 18.10 -22.71 -16.86
C ASN A 36 17.21 -22.59 -15.62
N ARG A 37 17.70 -22.04 -14.51
CA ARG A 37 16.87 -21.76 -13.32
C ARG A 37 15.88 -20.63 -13.59
N ILE A 38 16.30 -19.57 -14.27
CA ILE A 38 15.42 -18.46 -14.65
C ILE A 38 14.33 -18.95 -15.60
N ALA A 39 14.69 -19.67 -16.65
CA ALA A 39 13.73 -20.20 -17.62
C ALA A 39 12.70 -21.13 -16.97
N LYS A 40 13.13 -22.02 -16.06
CA LYS A 40 12.22 -22.88 -15.28
C LYS A 40 11.26 -22.09 -14.41
N ALA A 41 11.72 -21.01 -13.77
CA ALA A 41 10.86 -20.14 -12.95
C ALA A 41 9.83 -19.41 -13.81
N GLN A 42 10.26 -18.84 -14.95
CA GLN A 42 9.36 -18.16 -15.89
C GLN A 42 8.30 -19.11 -16.46
N TYR A 43 8.68 -20.34 -16.81
CA TYR A 43 7.73 -21.35 -17.27
C TYR A 43 6.66 -21.66 -16.22
N LYS A 44 7.06 -21.87 -14.95
CA LYS A 44 6.10 -22.06 -13.85
C LYS A 44 5.17 -20.88 -13.66
N GLN A 45 5.68 -19.66 -13.79
CA GLN A 45 4.87 -18.45 -13.68
C GLN A 45 3.86 -18.34 -14.82
N LEU A 46 4.25 -18.62 -16.06
CA LEU A 46 3.36 -18.62 -17.20
C LEU A 46 2.25 -19.67 -17.07
N ASP A 47 2.60 -20.88 -16.61
CA ASP A 47 1.61 -21.94 -16.34
C ASP A 47 0.64 -21.52 -15.23
N PHE A 48 1.14 -20.92 -14.15
CA PHE A 48 0.29 -20.41 -13.07
C PHE A 48 -0.65 -19.30 -13.56
N LEU A 49 -0.16 -18.34 -14.35
CA LEU A 49 -0.98 -17.29 -14.96
C LEU A 49 -2.06 -17.87 -15.88
N TYR A 50 -1.75 -18.91 -16.64
CA TYR A 50 -2.73 -19.62 -17.45
C TYR A 50 -3.82 -20.28 -16.58
N ASN A 51 -3.43 -20.87 -15.45
CA ASN A 51 -4.39 -21.46 -14.51
C ASN A 51 -5.29 -20.42 -13.83
N LEU A 52 -4.80 -19.19 -13.57
CA LEU A 52 -5.64 -18.09 -13.07
C LEU A 52 -6.76 -17.67 -14.04
N ARG A 53 -6.67 -18.02 -15.32
CA ARG A 53 -7.72 -17.71 -16.30
C ARG A 53 -8.81 -18.78 -16.36
N LYS A 54 -8.65 -19.89 -15.63
CA LYS A 54 -9.60 -21.01 -15.60
C LYS A 54 -10.55 -20.89 -14.41
N GLY A 55 -11.81 -21.19 -14.64
CA GLY A 55 -12.85 -21.21 -13.62
C GLY A 55 -14.07 -20.41 -14.03
N LYS A 56 -15.09 -20.41 -13.16
CA LYS A 56 -16.30 -19.63 -13.38
C LYS A 56 -16.10 -18.18 -12.90
N PRO A 57 -16.52 -17.19 -13.71
CA PRO A 57 -16.67 -15.82 -13.24
C PRO A 57 -17.64 -15.69 -12.07
N CYS A 58 -17.68 -14.51 -11.45
CA CYS A 58 -18.70 -14.15 -10.47
C CYS A 58 -20.10 -14.26 -11.08
N THR A 59 -21.14 -14.32 -10.25
CA THR A 59 -22.52 -14.29 -10.75
C THR A 59 -22.83 -12.94 -11.43
N GLU A 60 -23.85 -12.92 -12.28
CA GLU A 60 -24.31 -11.67 -12.91
C GLU A 60 -24.73 -10.62 -11.86
N GLU A 61 -25.37 -11.06 -10.77
CA GLU A 61 -25.75 -10.19 -9.66
C GLU A 61 -24.54 -9.56 -8.96
N GLU A 62 -23.50 -10.36 -8.67
CA GLU A 62 -22.26 -9.85 -8.07
C GLU A 62 -21.57 -8.84 -9.00
N GLN A 63 -21.50 -9.15 -10.29
CA GLN A 63 -20.92 -8.26 -11.30
C GLN A 63 -21.69 -6.93 -11.41
N LEU A 64 -23.03 -7.01 -11.44
CA LEU A 64 -23.89 -5.83 -11.52
C LEU A 64 -23.74 -4.95 -10.27
N ASN A 65 -23.68 -5.56 -9.09
CA ASN A 65 -23.45 -4.84 -7.83
C ASN A 65 -22.11 -4.10 -7.85
N ASP A 66 -21.02 -4.76 -8.24
CA ASP A 66 -19.70 -4.13 -8.35
C ASP A 66 -19.69 -2.98 -9.36
N LEU A 67 -20.36 -3.15 -10.50
CA LEU A 67 -20.48 -2.11 -11.53
C LEU A 67 -21.24 -0.89 -11.00
N ILE A 68 -22.39 -1.10 -10.37
CA ILE A 68 -23.19 -0.02 -9.78
C ILE A 68 -22.34 0.75 -8.76
N GLN A 69 -21.62 0.06 -7.88
CA GLN A 69 -20.75 0.72 -6.89
C GLN A 69 -19.65 1.56 -7.56
N ASN A 70 -18.99 1.04 -8.59
CA ASN A 70 -17.97 1.80 -9.33
C ASN A 70 -18.56 3.07 -9.96
N HIS A 71 -19.75 2.99 -10.57
CA HIS A 71 -20.40 4.16 -11.15
C HIS A 71 -20.88 5.18 -10.09
N LEU A 72 -21.36 4.73 -8.94
CA LEU A 72 -21.73 5.62 -7.83
C LEU A 72 -20.51 6.41 -7.33
N HIS A 73 -19.40 5.72 -7.05
CA HIS A 73 -18.17 6.36 -6.62
C HIS A 73 -17.58 7.29 -7.68
N TYR A 74 -17.71 6.94 -8.97
CA TYR A 74 -17.34 7.84 -10.06
C TYR A 74 -18.14 9.15 -10.01
N GLN A 75 -19.48 9.06 -9.87
CA GLN A 75 -20.32 10.24 -9.77
C GLN A 75 -19.97 11.07 -8.54
N THR A 76 -19.69 10.45 -7.39
CA THR A 76 -19.25 11.18 -6.21
C THR A 76 -17.99 12.01 -6.49
N LEU A 77 -16.97 11.44 -7.15
CA LEU A 77 -15.74 12.17 -7.50
C LEU A 77 -15.96 13.34 -8.47
N VAL A 78 -16.96 13.24 -9.34
CA VAL A 78 -17.34 14.32 -10.27
C VAL A 78 -17.88 15.55 -9.52
N TYR A 79 -18.56 15.36 -8.38
CA TYR A 79 -19.16 16.46 -7.64
C TYR A 79 -18.31 16.95 -6.47
N GLN A 80 -17.49 16.08 -5.87
CA GLN A 80 -16.65 16.44 -4.74
C GLN A 80 -15.44 15.52 -4.63
N THR A 81 -14.36 16.03 -4.02
CA THR A 81 -13.19 15.22 -3.68
C THR A 81 -13.51 14.36 -2.45
N ASP A 82 -14.05 13.15 -2.68
CA ASP A 82 -14.41 12.20 -1.62
C ASP A 82 -13.33 11.14 -1.41
N THR A 83 -12.74 11.12 -0.21
CA THR A 83 -11.68 10.18 0.19
C THR A 83 -12.08 8.72 0.02
N THR A 84 -13.34 8.37 0.31
CA THR A 84 -13.83 6.99 0.18
C THR A 84 -13.81 6.55 -1.28
N SER A 85 -14.34 7.38 -2.17
CA SER A 85 -14.37 7.13 -3.61
C SER A 85 -12.97 7.09 -4.21
N LEU A 86 -12.05 7.97 -3.78
CA LEU A 86 -10.64 7.89 -4.17
C LEU A 86 -10.04 6.53 -3.80
N VAL A 87 -10.29 6.04 -2.58
CA VAL A 87 -9.82 4.74 -2.10
C VAL A 87 -10.39 3.57 -2.90
N VAL A 88 -11.65 3.63 -3.31
CA VAL A 88 -12.27 2.61 -4.15
C VAL A 88 -11.54 2.53 -5.50
N PHE A 89 -11.28 3.67 -6.13
CA PHE A 89 -10.52 3.69 -7.39
C PHE A 89 -9.06 3.26 -7.23
N GLU A 90 -8.38 3.57 -6.12
CA GLU A 90 -7.04 3.02 -5.84
C GLU A 90 -7.04 1.48 -5.80
N LYS A 91 -8.09 0.87 -5.25
CA LYS A 91 -8.24 -0.58 -5.17
C LYS A 91 -8.51 -1.15 -6.56
N LEU A 92 -9.42 -0.54 -7.31
CA LEU A 92 -9.75 -0.93 -8.68
C LEU A 92 -8.52 -0.86 -9.59
N LEU A 93 -7.78 0.26 -9.56
CA LEU A 93 -6.54 0.45 -10.33
C LEU A 93 -5.50 -0.62 -10.04
N ARG A 94 -5.27 -0.96 -8.76
CA ARG A 94 -4.34 -2.02 -8.39
C ARG A 94 -4.79 -3.39 -8.89
N ALA A 95 -6.07 -3.73 -8.73
CA ALA A 95 -6.61 -4.99 -9.22
C ALA A 95 -6.47 -5.10 -10.75
N TYR A 96 -6.86 -4.05 -11.49
CA TYR A 96 -6.80 -4.06 -12.95
C TYR A 96 -5.38 -3.95 -13.51
N SER A 97 -4.45 -3.35 -12.76
CA SER A 97 -3.01 -3.45 -13.09
C SER A 97 -2.53 -4.90 -13.07
N VAL A 98 -2.96 -5.69 -12.09
CA VAL A 98 -2.65 -7.13 -12.02
C VAL A 98 -3.37 -7.90 -13.12
N ILE A 99 -4.66 -7.65 -13.33
CA ILE A 99 -5.45 -8.30 -14.38
C ILE A 99 -4.81 -8.08 -15.76
N SER A 100 -4.40 -6.84 -16.08
CA SER A 100 -3.74 -6.53 -17.35
C SER A 100 -2.49 -7.40 -17.58
N LYS A 101 -1.72 -7.69 -16.52
CA LYS A 101 -0.54 -8.56 -16.57
C LYS A 101 -0.91 -10.04 -16.62
N VAL A 102 -1.97 -10.45 -15.90
CA VAL A 102 -2.49 -11.83 -15.94
C VAL A 102 -2.94 -12.19 -17.35
N TYR A 103 -3.57 -11.27 -18.08
CA TYR A 103 -4.05 -11.50 -19.44
C TYR A 103 -3.06 -11.07 -20.53
N GLY A 104 -2.03 -10.29 -20.19
CA GLY A 104 -1.08 -9.74 -21.17
C GLY A 104 -1.70 -8.64 -22.05
N ASP A 105 -2.76 -7.99 -21.57
CA ASP A 105 -3.52 -6.99 -22.30
C ASP A 105 -2.87 -5.61 -22.18
N LYS A 106 -2.34 -5.12 -23.31
CA LYS A 106 -1.64 -3.84 -23.40
C LYS A 106 -2.61 -2.65 -23.36
N ASP A 107 -3.82 -2.81 -23.89
CA ASP A 107 -4.81 -1.73 -23.96
C ASP A 107 -5.41 -1.49 -22.58
N LEU A 108 -5.73 -2.57 -21.86
CA LEU A 108 -6.08 -2.46 -20.45
C LEU A 108 -4.94 -1.85 -19.63
N SER A 109 -3.69 -2.27 -19.89
CA SER A 109 -2.53 -1.69 -19.19
C SER A 109 -2.39 -0.18 -19.44
N ALA A 110 -2.64 0.28 -20.67
CA ALA A 110 -2.64 1.70 -21.01
C ALA A 110 -3.79 2.46 -20.33
N CYS A 111 -5.00 1.88 -20.34
CA CYS A 111 -6.16 2.44 -19.65
C CYS A 111 -5.89 2.61 -18.14
N VAL A 112 -5.34 1.59 -17.48
CA VAL A 112 -4.98 1.65 -16.05
C VAL A 112 -3.98 2.79 -15.77
N LYS A 113 -3.00 3.02 -16.65
CA LYS A 113 -2.04 4.13 -16.50
C LYS A 113 -2.71 5.49 -16.65
N ALA A 114 -3.57 5.65 -17.65
CA ALA A 114 -4.32 6.90 -17.85
C ALA A 114 -5.27 7.19 -16.68
N ALA A 115 -5.95 6.14 -16.18
CA ALA A 115 -6.82 6.17 -15.02
C ALA A 115 -6.07 6.51 -13.73
N GLN A 116 -4.88 5.96 -13.52
CA GLN A 116 -4.01 6.32 -12.40
C GLN A 116 -3.61 7.80 -12.45
N ASN A 117 -3.17 8.28 -13.63
CA ASN A 117 -2.81 9.68 -13.80
C ASN A 117 -3.99 10.62 -13.54
N ALA A 118 -5.19 10.28 -14.04
CA ALA A 118 -6.41 11.04 -13.78
C ALA A 118 -6.73 11.11 -12.27
N LEU A 119 -6.61 9.99 -11.55
CA LEU A 119 -6.82 9.95 -10.10
C LEU A 119 -5.79 10.82 -9.37
N ASP A 120 -4.52 10.77 -9.76
CA ASP A 120 -3.45 11.54 -9.11
C ASP A 120 -3.57 13.05 -9.38
N CYS A 121 -3.99 13.44 -10.59
CA CYS A 121 -4.33 14.83 -10.91
C CYS A 121 -5.57 15.30 -10.12
N SER A 122 -6.55 14.43 -9.88
CA SER A 122 -7.76 14.80 -9.12
C SER A 122 -7.51 15.09 -7.64
N ARG A 123 -6.33 14.73 -7.12
CA ARG A 123 -5.91 14.97 -5.74
C ARG A 123 -5.15 16.28 -5.56
N GLN A 124 -4.80 16.93 -6.66
CA GLN A 124 -4.07 18.19 -6.59
C GLN A 124 -5.03 19.31 -6.17
N PRO A 125 -4.56 20.31 -5.39
CA PRO A 125 -5.42 21.40 -4.91
C PRO A 125 -6.18 22.13 -6.01
N GLU A 126 -5.60 22.25 -7.20
CA GLU A 126 -6.21 22.91 -8.35
C GLU A 126 -7.47 22.20 -8.86
N ALA A 127 -7.61 20.89 -8.58
CA ALA A 127 -8.79 20.13 -8.94
C ALA A 127 -10.01 20.49 -8.08
N ASP A 128 -9.82 21.09 -6.90
CA ASP A 128 -10.91 21.50 -6.02
C ASP A 128 -11.77 22.62 -6.63
N ASP A 129 -11.18 23.45 -7.49
CA ASP A 129 -11.87 24.54 -8.19
C ASP A 129 -12.56 24.10 -9.50
N TYR A 130 -12.42 22.83 -9.91
CA TYR A 130 -13.00 22.36 -11.16
C TYR A 130 -14.52 22.23 -11.08
N SER A 131 -15.21 22.77 -12.09
CA SER A 131 -16.64 22.51 -12.31
C SER A 131 -16.89 21.01 -12.58
N PRO A 132 -18.12 20.51 -12.36
CA PRO A 132 -18.44 19.11 -12.64
C PRO A 132 -18.10 18.65 -14.07
N ASN A 133 -18.19 19.55 -15.07
CA ASN A 133 -17.83 19.21 -16.45
C ASN A 133 -16.32 19.09 -16.66
N GLN A 134 -15.52 19.95 -16.02
CA GLN A 134 -14.06 19.83 -16.01
C GLN A 134 -13.61 18.57 -15.27
N ARG A 135 -14.26 18.24 -14.14
CA ARG A 135 -14.01 16.99 -13.41
C ARG A 135 -14.35 15.76 -14.24
N ARG A 136 -15.47 15.74 -14.97
CA ARG A 136 -15.79 14.65 -15.91
C ARG A 136 -14.75 14.49 -17.00
N ALA A 137 -14.25 15.59 -17.56
CA ALA A 137 -13.20 15.55 -18.56
C ALA A 137 -11.90 14.97 -17.99
N LEU A 138 -11.50 15.40 -16.78
CA LEU A 138 -10.35 14.87 -16.06
C LEU A 138 -10.48 13.39 -15.73
N LEU A 139 -11.63 12.98 -15.20
CA LEU A 139 -11.88 11.64 -14.66
C LEU A 139 -12.37 10.64 -15.72
N ARG A 140 -12.54 11.05 -16.98
CA ARG A 140 -12.95 10.15 -18.08
C ARG A 140 -12.15 8.84 -18.12
N PRO A 141 -10.82 8.82 -17.90
CA PRO A 141 -10.07 7.56 -17.85
C PRO A 141 -10.52 6.60 -16.73
N LEU A 142 -11.04 7.10 -15.60
CA LEU A 142 -11.63 6.24 -14.55
C LEU A 142 -12.95 5.61 -15.01
N LEU A 143 -13.78 6.36 -15.76
CA LEU A 143 -15.00 5.82 -16.35
C LEU A 143 -14.67 4.72 -17.38
N GLU A 144 -13.64 4.93 -18.19
CA GLU A 144 -13.15 3.92 -19.13
C GLU A 144 -12.67 2.67 -18.39
N LEU A 145 -12.00 2.82 -17.24
CA LEU A 145 -11.63 1.68 -16.38
C LEU A 145 -12.86 0.94 -15.84
N CYS A 146 -13.96 1.62 -15.50
CA CYS A 146 -15.22 0.96 -15.11
C CYS A 146 -15.78 0.09 -16.25
N ASN A 147 -15.71 0.57 -17.49
CA ASN A 147 -16.17 -0.20 -18.66
C ASN A 147 -15.30 -1.44 -18.89
N TRP A 148 -13.98 -1.31 -18.73
CA TRP A 148 -13.08 -2.47 -18.71
C TRP A 148 -13.45 -3.43 -17.59
N ALA A 149 -13.83 -2.92 -16.42
CA ALA A 149 -14.20 -3.75 -15.30
C ALA A 149 -15.47 -4.56 -15.55
N GLU A 150 -16.45 -3.97 -16.24
CA GLU A 150 -17.63 -4.70 -16.71
C GLU A 150 -17.25 -5.81 -17.70
N ALA A 151 -16.45 -5.48 -18.73
CA ALA A 151 -16.08 -6.42 -19.77
C ALA A 151 -15.28 -7.62 -19.22
N TYR A 152 -14.30 -7.33 -18.36
CA TYR A 152 -13.49 -8.37 -17.71
C TYR A 152 -14.26 -9.13 -16.63
N GLY A 153 -15.23 -8.51 -15.95
CA GLY A 153 -16.10 -9.18 -14.98
C GLY A 153 -16.79 -10.41 -15.55
N LYS A 154 -17.11 -10.40 -16.85
CA LYS A 154 -17.75 -11.50 -17.58
C LYS A 154 -16.84 -12.71 -17.81
N ILE A 155 -15.51 -12.56 -17.65
CA ILE A 155 -14.53 -13.60 -18.02
C ILE A 155 -13.53 -13.96 -16.91
N ILE A 156 -13.29 -13.08 -15.93
CA ILE A 156 -12.32 -13.38 -14.87
C ILE A 156 -12.95 -14.32 -13.85
N PRO A 157 -12.31 -15.46 -13.53
CA PRO A 157 -12.81 -16.35 -12.48
C PRO A 157 -12.93 -15.67 -11.10
N ALA A 158 -14.00 -15.95 -10.36
CA ALA A 158 -14.24 -15.37 -9.03
C ALA A 158 -13.11 -15.68 -8.03
N ALA A 159 -12.56 -16.89 -8.10
CA ALA A 159 -11.42 -17.31 -7.29
C ALA A 159 -10.16 -16.48 -7.61
N THR A 160 -9.96 -16.12 -8.88
CA THR A 160 -8.85 -15.28 -9.32
C THR A 160 -9.01 -13.85 -8.82
N LEU A 161 -10.21 -13.27 -8.92
CA LEU A 161 -10.49 -11.96 -8.33
C LEU A 161 -10.21 -11.95 -6.82
N SER A 162 -10.67 -12.98 -6.10
CA SER A 162 -10.42 -13.13 -4.66
C SER A 162 -8.93 -13.24 -4.33
N TYR A 163 -8.15 -13.96 -5.15
CA TYR A 163 -6.71 -14.10 -4.96
C TYR A 163 -5.98 -12.78 -5.22
N ILE A 164 -6.32 -12.09 -6.31
CA ILE A 164 -5.80 -10.75 -6.65
C ILE A 164 -6.15 -9.75 -5.54
N ALA A 165 -7.37 -9.76 -5.02
CA ALA A 165 -7.81 -8.85 -3.95
C ALA A 165 -6.95 -9.01 -2.68
N ARG A 166 -6.60 -10.24 -2.29
CA ARG A 166 -5.72 -10.51 -1.13
C ARG A 166 -4.29 -10.01 -1.36
N TYR A 167 -3.77 -10.20 -2.57
CA TYR A 167 -2.47 -9.64 -2.96
C TYR A 167 -2.49 -8.11 -2.95
N CYS A 168 -3.47 -7.48 -3.60
CA CYS A 168 -3.62 -6.02 -3.62
C CYS A 168 -3.80 -5.42 -2.22
N GLY A 169 -4.51 -6.11 -1.33
CA GLY A 169 -4.60 -5.73 0.09
C GLY A 169 -3.25 -5.77 0.79
N SER A 170 -2.42 -6.77 0.50
CA SER A 170 -1.07 -6.86 1.07
C SER A 170 -0.14 -5.78 0.52
N VAL A 171 -0.22 -5.46 -0.77
CA VAL A 171 0.46 -4.30 -1.36
C VAL A 171 0.03 -3.02 -0.66
N GLN A 172 -1.26 -2.87 -0.33
CA GLN A 172 -1.75 -1.73 0.45
C GLN A 172 -1.05 -1.61 1.79
N THR A 173 -1.06 -2.70 2.57
CA THR A 173 -0.46 -2.77 3.90
C THR A 173 0.98 -2.27 3.84
N ILE A 174 1.75 -2.70 2.83
CA ILE A 174 3.15 -2.30 2.67
C ILE A 174 3.30 -0.81 2.30
N LEU A 175 2.58 -0.34 1.29
CA LEU A 175 2.68 1.06 0.85
C LEU A 175 2.25 2.02 1.97
N TYR A 176 1.13 1.73 2.64
CA TYR A 176 0.64 2.56 3.72
C TYR A 176 1.46 2.44 5.00
N THR A 177 2.20 1.34 5.21
CA THR A 177 3.16 1.25 6.32
C THR A 177 4.26 2.28 6.15
N THR A 178 4.81 2.42 4.93
CA THR A 178 5.83 3.44 4.69
C THR A 178 5.29 4.86 4.86
N ALA A 179 4.06 5.12 4.41
CA ALA A 179 3.39 6.40 4.63
C ALA A 179 3.15 6.67 6.13
N PHE A 180 2.64 5.69 6.87
CA PHE A 180 2.38 5.80 8.31
C PHE A 180 3.65 6.14 9.10
N TYR A 181 4.74 5.41 8.87
CA TYR A 181 6.00 5.65 9.56
C TYR A 181 6.84 6.79 8.95
N SER A 182 6.38 7.42 7.86
CA SER A 182 6.96 8.68 7.39
C SER A 182 6.47 9.90 8.19
N ARG A 183 5.41 9.73 9.00
CA ARG A 183 4.89 10.77 9.88
C ARG A 183 5.88 11.04 11.03
N PRO A 184 5.94 12.28 11.54
CA PRO A 184 6.73 12.62 12.71
C PRO A 184 6.56 11.61 13.85
N LYS A 185 7.68 11.17 14.46
CA LYS A 185 7.69 10.16 15.53
C LYS A 185 6.71 10.48 16.66
N GLY A 186 6.62 11.75 17.06
CA GLY A 186 5.69 12.20 18.10
C GLY A 186 4.21 11.95 17.75
N LEU A 187 3.82 12.05 16.48
CA LEU A 187 2.45 11.76 16.04
C LEU A 187 2.16 10.26 16.05
N VAL A 188 3.10 9.43 15.62
CA VAL A 188 2.95 7.97 15.62
C VAL A 188 2.89 7.44 17.06
N SER A 189 3.83 7.85 17.92
CA SER A 189 3.83 7.47 19.33
C SER A 189 2.61 8.02 20.06
N GLY A 190 2.24 9.29 19.82
CA GLY A 190 1.04 9.90 20.40
C GLY A 190 -0.25 9.19 19.99
N LEU A 191 -0.36 8.75 18.73
CA LEU A 191 -1.47 7.91 18.29
C LEU A 191 -1.50 6.60 19.07
N PHE A 192 -0.39 5.89 19.19
CA PHE A 192 -0.31 4.65 19.98
C PHE A 192 -0.70 4.84 21.44
N ASP A 193 -0.31 5.95 22.07
CA ASP A 193 -0.71 6.27 23.44
C ASP A 193 -2.22 6.55 23.56
N ILE A 194 -2.83 7.20 22.55
CA ILE A 194 -4.29 7.38 22.48
C ILE A 194 -5.01 6.04 22.32
N LEU A 195 -4.54 5.19 21.40
CA LEU A 195 -5.17 3.88 21.11
C LEU A 195 -5.06 2.95 22.32
N SER A 196 -3.91 2.91 22.98
CA SER A 196 -3.70 2.10 24.19
C SER A 196 -4.44 2.67 25.42
N GLY A 197 -4.85 3.94 25.38
CA GLY A 197 -5.50 4.65 26.48
C GLY A 197 -4.53 5.09 27.58
N ARG A 198 -3.21 5.09 27.30
CA ARG A 198 -2.17 5.54 28.24
C ARG A 198 -2.21 7.05 28.46
N THR A 199 -2.58 7.81 27.44
CA THR A 199 -2.61 9.26 27.48
C THR A 199 -3.81 9.79 26.73
N THR A 200 -4.35 10.90 27.20
CA THR A 200 -5.48 11.55 26.54
C THR A 200 -5.00 12.47 25.41
N PHE A 201 -5.83 12.64 24.39
CA PHE A 201 -5.60 13.65 23.34
C PHE A 201 -5.32 15.04 23.92
N ARG A 202 -6.02 15.43 25.00
CA ARG A 202 -5.87 16.76 25.62
C ARG A 202 -4.48 16.94 26.23
N GLU A 203 -3.89 15.91 26.82
CA GLU A 203 -2.55 15.97 27.38
C GLU A 203 -1.49 16.06 26.28
N LEU A 204 -1.59 15.22 25.25
CA LEU A 204 -0.68 15.26 24.10
C LEU A 204 -0.76 16.59 23.35
N ALA A 205 -1.97 17.14 23.17
CA ALA A 205 -2.15 18.43 22.52
C ALA A 205 -1.50 19.60 23.29
N LYS A 206 -1.38 19.51 24.62
CA LYS A 206 -0.67 20.53 25.44
C LYS A 206 0.84 20.42 25.35
N GLN A 207 1.36 19.24 25.03
CA GLN A 207 2.79 18.97 24.87
C GLN A 207 3.28 19.22 23.43
N SER A 208 2.34 19.40 22.50
CA SER A 208 2.61 19.68 21.09
C SER A 208 2.81 21.18 20.87
N ASP A 209 3.70 21.53 19.95
CA ASP A 209 3.88 22.91 19.47
C ASP A 209 2.75 23.36 18.50
N LEU A 210 1.86 22.44 18.11
CA LEU A 210 0.74 22.70 17.20
C LEU A 210 -0.51 23.19 17.94
N LYS A 211 -1.35 23.97 17.25
CA LYS A 211 -2.69 24.28 17.79
C LYS A 211 -3.49 22.99 17.94
N ALA A 212 -4.37 22.94 18.93
CA ALA A 212 -5.16 21.73 19.21
C ALA A 212 -6.00 21.26 18.01
N SER A 213 -6.50 22.18 17.17
CA SER A 213 -7.22 21.84 15.94
C SER A 213 -6.32 21.21 14.89
N GLU A 214 -5.11 21.75 14.69
CA GLU A 214 -4.12 21.23 13.75
C GLU A 214 -3.60 19.86 14.21
N PHE A 215 -3.27 19.73 15.50
CA PHE A 215 -2.87 18.45 16.10
C PHE A 215 -3.96 17.37 15.96
N LYS A 216 -5.24 17.74 16.10
CA LYS A 216 -6.36 16.82 15.87
C LYS A 216 -6.36 16.29 14.43
N THR A 217 -6.23 17.17 13.45
CA THR A 217 -6.17 16.79 12.03
C THR A 217 -4.99 15.85 11.78
N GLU A 218 -3.80 16.23 12.25
CA GLU A 218 -2.58 15.43 12.08
C GLU A 218 -2.67 14.03 12.70
N ILE A 219 -3.31 13.90 13.88
CA ILE A 219 -3.57 12.60 14.51
C ILE A 219 -4.60 11.78 13.74
N LEU A 220 -5.69 12.39 13.26
CA LEU A 220 -6.70 11.69 12.46
C LEU A 220 -6.14 11.22 11.12
N ASP A 221 -5.33 12.03 10.45
CA ASP A 221 -4.64 11.64 9.21
C ASP A 221 -3.66 10.48 9.46
N THR A 222 -2.91 10.55 10.56
CA THR A 222 -2.01 9.46 10.97
C THR A 222 -2.78 8.19 11.32
N ALA A 223 -3.94 8.31 11.97
CA ALA A 223 -4.83 7.18 12.25
C ALA A 223 -5.48 6.61 10.99
N TRP A 224 -5.81 7.45 10.01
CA TRP A 224 -6.30 7.02 8.72
C TRP A 224 -5.23 6.20 7.99
N LEU A 225 -3.96 6.62 8.00
CA LEU A 225 -2.86 5.81 7.46
C LEU A 225 -2.75 4.45 8.16
N LEU A 226 -2.86 4.40 9.49
CA LEU A 226 -2.88 3.15 10.24
C LEU A 226 -4.09 2.27 9.85
N TYR A 227 -5.27 2.85 9.70
CA TYR A 227 -6.45 2.15 9.19
C TYR A 227 -6.15 1.47 7.85
N ARG A 228 -5.52 2.19 6.91
CA ARG A 228 -5.17 1.65 5.59
C ARG A 228 -4.16 0.50 5.66
N VAL A 229 -3.29 0.50 6.66
CA VAL A 229 -2.36 -0.61 6.94
C VAL A 229 -3.11 -1.88 7.35
N VAL A 230 -4.13 -1.74 8.21
CA VAL A 230 -4.75 -2.88 8.91
C VAL A 230 -6.11 -3.30 8.35
N GLU A 231 -6.79 -2.48 7.53
CA GLU A 231 -8.16 -2.75 7.04
C GLU A 231 -8.28 -4.07 6.27
N CYS A 232 -7.20 -4.53 5.64
CA CYS A 232 -7.19 -5.79 4.90
C CYS A 232 -7.14 -7.02 5.82
N VAL A 233 -6.72 -6.84 7.08
CA VAL A 233 -6.64 -7.88 8.10
C VAL A 233 -7.84 -7.81 9.05
N GLU A 234 -8.29 -6.60 9.40
CA GLU A 234 -9.44 -6.36 10.26
C GLU A 234 -10.58 -5.68 9.49
N LYS A 235 -11.44 -6.51 8.87
CA LYS A 235 -12.52 -6.06 7.99
C LYS A 235 -13.59 -5.22 8.69
N ASN A 236 -13.74 -5.38 10.01
CA ASN A 236 -14.76 -4.67 10.79
C ASN A 236 -14.26 -3.31 11.29
N LEU A 237 -12.98 -3.00 11.10
CA LEU A 237 -12.46 -1.68 11.42
C LEU A 237 -13.04 -0.68 10.40
N ARG A 238 -13.46 0.49 10.89
CA ARG A 238 -13.94 1.60 10.07
C ARG A 238 -12.91 2.74 10.09
N PRO A 239 -12.84 3.56 9.04
CA PRO A 239 -12.02 4.77 9.06
C PRO A 239 -12.36 5.61 10.29
N PRO A 240 -11.37 6.21 10.97
CA PRO A 240 -11.64 7.08 12.11
C PRO A 240 -12.13 8.45 11.64
N GLU A 241 -13.28 8.90 12.13
CA GLU A 241 -13.82 10.25 11.85
C GLU A 241 -13.57 11.20 13.02
N SER A 242 -13.31 10.65 14.20
CA SER A 242 -13.10 11.39 15.44
C SER A 242 -12.08 10.72 16.35
N ILE A 243 -11.51 11.50 17.27
CA ILE A 243 -10.61 10.99 18.33
C ILE A 243 -11.33 9.97 19.22
N THR A 244 -12.66 10.08 19.35
CA THR A 244 -13.47 9.13 20.12
C THR A 244 -13.49 7.75 19.47
N ASP A 245 -13.46 7.68 18.13
CA ASP A 245 -13.42 6.40 17.41
C ASP A 245 -12.17 5.60 17.74
N LEU A 246 -11.03 6.27 17.90
CA LEU A 246 -9.73 5.67 18.23
C LEU A 246 -9.75 4.94 19.58
N LYS A 247 -10.70 5.25 20.46
CA LYS A 247 -10.83 4.58 21.78
C LYS A 247 -11.61 3.27 21.71
N LYS A 248 -12.25 2.96 20.57
CA LYS A 248 -13.05 1.73 20.42
C LYS A 248 -12.16 0.48 20.53
N PRO A 249 -12.67 -0.64 21.07
CA PRO A 249 -11.84 -1.83 21.35
C PRO A 249 -11.07 -2.39 20.15
N LEU A 250 -11.62 -2.28 18.93
CA LEU A 250 -10.95 -2.76 17.72
C LEU A 250 -9.63 -2.05 17.43
N TRP A 251 -9.56 -0.75 17.72
CA TRP A 251 -8.37 0.07 17.52
C TRP A 251 -7.23 -0.27 18.48
N LYS A 252 -7.56 -0.74 19.69
CA LYS A 252 -6.57 -1.14 20.70
C LYS A 252 -5.65 -2.28 20.24
N LYS A 253 -6.12 -3.11 19.31
CA LYS A 253 -5.35 -4.23 18.72
C LYS A 253 -4.13 -3.78 17.91
N PHE A 254 -4.03 -2.49 17.60
CA PHE A 254 -2.99 -1.89 16.76
C PHE A 254 -2.32 -0.71 17.46
N SER A 255 -2.17 -0.81 18.79
CA SER A 255 -1.75 0.31 19.65
C SER A 255 -0.23 0.38 19.88
N ASN A 256 0.55 -0.42 19.17
CA ASN A 256 2.01 -0.42 19.26
C ASN A 256 2.65 -0.93 17.96
N HIS A 257 3.98 -0.79 17.88
CA HIS A 257 4.76 -1.21 16.73
C HIS A 257 4.69 -2.72 16.47
N ASP A 258 4.70 -3.56 17.50
CA ASP A 258 4.70 -5.02 17.36
C ASP A 258 3.40 -5.51 16.70
N ASP A 259 2.26 -4.91 17.06
CA ASP A 259 0.96 -5.18 16.44
C ASP A 259 0.99 -4.89 14.94
N VAL A 260 1.54 -3.74 14.56
CA VAL A 260 1.69 -3.33 13.16
C VAL A 260 2.67 -4.26 12.43
N GLN A 261 3.80 -4.61 13.04
CA GLN A 261 4.77 -5.56 12.48
C GLN A 261 4.15 -6.95 12.25
N ARG A 262 3.28 -7.43 13.15
CA ARG A 262 2.56 -8.70 12.96
C ARG A 262 1.65 -8.65 11.73
N VAL A 263 0.94 -7.54 11.52
CA VAL A 263 0.11 -7.31 10.32
C VAL A 263 0.97 -7.34 9.06
N ILE A 264 2.09 -6.61 9.05
CA ILE A 264 3.02 -6.55 7.91
C ILE A 264 3.58 -7.95 7.59
N LYS A 265 4.06 -8.68 8.61
CA LYS A 265 4.59 -10.02 8.45
C LYS A 265 3.54 -10.97 7.89
N TRP A 266 2.30 -10.92 8.40
CA TRP A 266 1.19 -11.71 7.89
C TRP A 266 0.92 -11.41 6.41
N ALA A 267 0.76 -10.14 6.05
CA ALA A 267 0.48 -9.72 4.67
C ALA A 267 1.60 -10.15 3.71
N THR A 268 2.85 -9.96 4.13
CA THR A 268 4.06 -10.29 3.34
C THR A 268 4.18 -11.78 3.10
N THR A 269 4.09 -12.58 4.17
CA THR A 269 4.36 -14.03 4.11
C THR A 269 3.20 -14.85 3.59
N LYS A 270 1.95 -14.41 3.78
CA LYS A 270 0.76 -15.16 3.35
C LYS A 270 0.34 -14.86 1.93
N TRP A 271 0.53 -13.63 1.47
CA TRP A 271 -0.09 -13.16 0.23
C TRP A 271 0.90 -12.48 -0.71
N LEU A 272 1.70 -11.52 -0.23
CA LEU A 272 2.56 -10.73 -1.10
C LEU A 272 3.62 -11.59 -1.81
N LEU A 273 4.57 -12.15 -1.05
CA LEU A 273 5.68 -12.91 -1.64
C LEU A 273 5.19 -14.16 -2.38
N PRO A 274 4.26 -14.98 -1.83
CA PRO A 274 3.75 -16.13 -2.57
C PRO A 274 3.07 -15.77 -3.90
N PHE A 275 2.35 -14.65 -3.95
CA PHE A 275 1.73 -14.19 -5.20
C PHE A 275 2.79 -13.80 -6.23
N GLU A 276 3.78 -12.99 -5.83
CA GLU A 276 4.85 -12.55 -6.73
C GLU A 276 5.73 -13.70 -7.20
N ASP A 277 6.05 -14.66 -6.33
CA ASP A 277 6.81 -15.86 -6.67
C ASP A 277 6.08 -16.71 -7.72
N ASN A 278 4.76 -16.90 -7.53
CA ASN A 278 3.94 -17.72 -8.42
C ASN A 278 3.60 -17.04 -9.74
N THR A 279 3.48 -15.71 -9.78
CA THR A 279 2.98 -14.98 -10.96
C THR A 279 4.06 -14.20 -11.71
N GLY A 280 5.16 -13.85 -11.04
CA GLY A 280 6.14 -12.88 -11.53
C GLY A 280 5.63 -11.43 -11.57
N ILE A 281 4.41 -11.16 -11.08
CA ILE A 281 3.80 -9.84 -11.11
C ILE A 281 4.08 -9.13 -9.80
N THR A 282 4.87 -8.05 -9.86
CA THR A 282 5.07 -7.13 -8.73
C THR A 282 4.40 -5.77 -8.98
N LEU A 283 3.89 -5.18 -7.90
CA LEU A 283 3.39 -3.79 -7.84
C LEU A 283 4.23 -2.90 -6.91
N ILE A 284 5.24 -3.47 -6.25
CA ILE A 284 6.05 -2.76 -5.26
C ILE A 284 7.40 -2.42 -5.88
N ASP A 285 7.79 -1.16 -5.78
CA ASP A 285 9.19 -0.78 -5.99
C ASP A 285 10.00 -1.19 -4.75
N TYR A 286 10.55 -2.41 -4.77
CA TYR A 286 11.34 -2.94 -3.66
C TYR A 286 12.61 -2.14 -3.36
N LYS A 287 13.15 -1.40 -4.33
CA LYS A 287 14.31 -0.54 -4.10
C LYS A 287 13.90 0.65 -3.24
N LYS A 288 12.81 1.32 -3.60
CA LYS A 288 12.22 2.41 -2.81
C LYS A 288 11.79 1.91 -1.43
N PHE A 289 11.04 0.80 -1.38
CA PHE A 289 10.55 0.22 -0.15
C PHE A 289 11.68 -0.09 0.84
N ARG A 290 12.78 -0.71 0.38
CA ARG A 290 13.94 -0.99 1.23
C ARG A 290 14.59 0.29 1.77
N ALA A 291 14.70 1.33 0.95
CA ALA A 291 15.24 2.61 1.39
C ALA A 291 14.34 3.25 2.48
N ASP A 292 13.02 3.16 2.31
CA ASP A 292 12.06 3.63 3.31
C ASP A 292 12.16 2.83 4.62
N CYS A 293 12.29 1.50 4.58
CA CYS A 293 12.49 0.67 5.78
C CYS A 293 13.74 1.06 6.57
N VAL A 294 14.87 1.24 5.91
CA VAL A 294 16.13 1.64 6.57
C VAL A 294 16.01 3.02 7.23
N ARG A 295 15.24 3.94 6.64
CA ARG A 295 14.93 5.23 7.27
C ARG A 295 14.07 5.02 8.53
N ILE A 296 12.99 4.26 8.41
CA ILE A 296 12.05 4.00 9.51
C ILE A 296 12.73 3.33 10.71
N GLU A 297 13.59 2.33 10.47
CA GLU A 297 14.35 1.66 11.54
C GLU A 297 15.22 2.63 12.34
N LYS A 298 15.85 3.60 11.67
CA LYS A 298 16.66 4.64 12.33
C LYS A 298 15.82 5.59 13.17
N ASP A 299 14.67 6.01 12.65
CA ASP A 299 13.83 7.03 13.29
C ASP A 299 13.07 6.46 14.51
N PHE A 300 12.64 5.20 14.42
CA PHE A 300 11.84 4.55 15.47
C PHE A 300 12.63 3.63 16.39
N ALA A 301 13.92 3.36 16.10
CA ALA A 301 14.75 2.41 16.85
C ALA A 301 14.09 1.03 17.00
N LEU A 302 13.40 0.59 15.94
CA LEU A 302 12.80 -0.75 15.86
C LEU A 302 13.94 -1.76 15.67
N GLY A 303 14.46 -2.28 16.78
CA GLY A 303 15.48 -3.32 16.83
C GLY A 303 14.88 -4.70 17.02
#